data_AF-A0A6C0FU39-F1
#
_entry.id   AF-A0A6C0FU39-F1
#
_cell.length_a   1.000
_cell.length_b   1.000
_cell.length_c   1.000
_cell.angle_alpha   90.00
_cell.angle_beta   90.00
_cell.angle_gamma   90.00
#
_symmetry.space_group_name_H-M   'P 1'
#
loop_
_entity.id
_entity.type
_entity.pdbx_description
1 polymer ?
#
loop_
_entity_poly.entity_id
_entity_poly.type
_entity_poly.pdbx_seq_one_letter_code
_entity_poly.pdbx_strand_id
1 'polypeptide(L)' 'MPAETAEAVAWALQQSIVVDGDAYPVKKDTCQMLVDKVSEYFNANNIEYGSFSFADLMAGGFLD' A
#
# COMPACT_ATOMS: atom_id res chain seq x y z
N MET A 1 -13.44 4.68 3.25
CA MET A 1 -12.42 4.85 2.20
C MET A 1 -13.01 4.45 0.86
N PRO A 2 -12.51 5.05 -0.23
CA PRO A 2 -12.97 4.73 -1.59
C PRO A 2 -12.55 3.31 -1.99
N ALA A 3 -13.24 2.72 -2.97
CA ALA A 3 -13.04 1.32 -3.40
C ALA A 3 -11.62 1.11 -3.97
N GLU A 4 -11.07 2.15 -4.56
CA GLU A 4 -9.73 2.23 -5.13
C GLU A 4 -8.63 1.94 -4.09
N THR A 5 -8.87 2.22 -2.80
CA THR A 5 -7.90 1.90 -1.74
C THR A 5 -7.81 0.40 -1.46
N ALA A 6 -8.93 -0.33 -1.58
CA ALA A 6 -8.92 -1.78 -1.42
C ALA A 6 -8.10 -2.46 -2.52
N GLU A 7 -8.28 -2.01 -3.76
CA GLU A 7 -7.55 -2.50 -4.92
C GLU A 7 -6.06 -2.17 -4.82
N ALA A 8 -5.72 -0.94 -4.41
CA ALA A 8 -4.34 -0.53 -4.20
C ALA A 8 -3.64 -1.38 -3.13
N VAL A 9 -4.32 -1.68 -2.01
CA VAL A 9 -3.79 -2.55 -0.95
C VAL A 9 -3.62 -3.98 -1.45
N ALA A 10 -4.61 -4.52 -2.15
CA ALA A 10 -4.52 -5.87 -2.72
C ALA A 10 -3.39 -6.00 -3.74
N TRP A 11 -3.18 -4.97 -4.57
CA TRP A 11 -2.06 -4.89 -5.49
C TRP A 11 -0.73 -4.79 -4.76
N ALA A 12 -0.63 -3.94 -3.75
CA ALA A 12 0.58 -3.72 -2.96
C ALA A 12 1.04 -5.00 -2.24
N LEU A 13 0.11 -5.79 -1.69
CA LEU A 13 0.40 -7.08 -1.02
C LEU A 13 0.91 -8.17 -1.99
N GLN A 14 0.77 -7.98 -3.30
CA GLN A 14 1.36 -8.86 -4.32
C GLN A 14 2.77 -8.41 -4.74
N GLN A 15 3.23 -7.25 -4.27
CA GLN A 15 4.54 -6.72 -4.63
C GLN A 15 5.64 -7.19 -3.67
N SER A 16 6.87 -7.07 -4.14
CA SER A 16 8.08 -7.24 -3.34
C SER A 16 8.95 -5.99 -3.47
N ILE A 17 9.74 -5.71 -2.43
CA ILE A 17 10.67 -4.59 -2.40
C ILE A 17 12.07 -5.15 -2.22
N VAL A 18 13.01 -4.66 -3.02
CA VAL A 18 14.41 -5.05 -2.90
C VAL A 18 15.10 -4.13 -1.90
N VAL A 19 15.58 -4.69 -0.80
CA VAL A 19 16.35 -3.99 0.24
C VAL A 19 17.70 -4.69 0.34
N ASP A 20 18.79 -3.95 0.14
CA ASP A 20 20.17 -4.46 0.17
C ASP A 20 20.42 -5.67 -0.77
N GLY A 21 19.66 -5.76 -1.86
CA GLY A 21 19.77 -6.83 -2.85
C GLY A 21 18.86 -8.03 -2.60
N ASP A 22 18.21 -8.09 -1.43
CA ASP A 22 17.24 -9.13 -1.07
C ASP A 22 15.80 -8.65 -1.31
N ALA A 23 14.97 -9.51 -1.90
CA ALA A 23 13.57 -9.22 -2.15
C ALA A 23 12.71 -9.60 -0.92
N TYR A 24 12.06 -8.61 -0.34
CA TYR A 24 11.14 -8.77 0.78
C TYR A 24 9.70 -8.59 0.30
N PRO A 25 8.80 -9.55 0.57
CA PRO A 25 7.40 -9.41 0.21
C PRO A 25 6.75 -8.30 1.04
N VAL A 26 5.90 -7.50 0.41
CA VAL A 26 5.06 -6.53 1.14
C VAL A 26 3.96 -7.29 1.87
N LYS A 27 3.86 -7.04 3.17
CA LYS A 27 2.84 -7.64 4.03
C LYS A 27 2.05 -6.55 4.76
N LYS A 28 0.92 -6.96 5.37
CA LYS A 28 0.07 -6.06 6.18
C LYS A 28 0.84 -5.45 7.37
N ASP A 29 1.82 -6.17 7.88
CA ASP A 29 2.70 -5.83 9.00
C ASP A 29 3.90 -4.94 8.60
N THR A 30 4.20 -4.79 7.30
CA THR A 30 5.25 -3.88 6.83
C THR A 30 4.68 -2.50 6.50
N CYS A 31 4.42 -1.72 7.56
CA CYS A 31 3.63 -0.48 7.48
C CYS A 31 4.10 0.50 6.41
N GLN A 32 5.40 0.81 6.39
CA GLN A 32 5.94 1.82 5.49
C GLN A 32 6.01 1.33 4.04
N MET A 33 6.45 0.08 3.85
CA MET A 33 6.53 -0.59 2.55
C MET A 33 5.16 -0.70 1.87
N LEU A 34 4.12 -0.99 2.66
CA LEU A 34 2.75 -1.07 2.16
C LEU A 34 2.23 0.30 1.73
N VAL A 35 2.45 1.35 2.54
CA VAL A 35 2.06 2.72 2.19
C VAL A 35 2.77 3.20 0.93
N ASP A 36 4.06 2.89 0.79
CA ASP A 36 4.84 3.26 -0.40
C ASP A 36 4.27 2.61 -1.66
N LYS A 37 3.95 1.30 -1.62
CA LYS A 37 3.35 0.59 -2.76
C LYS A 37 1.92 1.02 -3.06
N VAL A 38 1.11 1.29 -2.05
CA VAL A 38 -0.24 1.83 -2.25
C VAL A 38 -0.17 3.21 -2.92
N SER A 39 0.76 4.06 -2.51
CA SER A 39 1.00 5.38 -3.12
C SER A 39 1.48 5.25 -4.57
N GLU A 40 2.35 4.27 -4.85
CA GLU A 40 2.80 3.95 -6.21
C GLU A 40 1.63 3.56 -7.12
N TYR A 41 0.71 2.72 -6.63
CA TYR A 41 -0.49 2.35 -7.36
C TYR A 41 -1.37 3.57 -7.68
N PHE A 42 -1.62 4.44 -6.71
CA PHE A 42 -2.43 5.63 -6.92
C PHE A 42 -1.77 6.59 -7.94
N ASN A 43 -0.45 6.80 -7.84
CA ASN A 43 0.30 7.58 -8.83
C ASN A 43 0.17 6.99 -10.24
N ALA A 44 0.34 5.67 -10.39
CA ALA A 44 0.27 4.99 -11.69
C ALA A 44 -1.12 5.05 -12.32
N ASN A 45 -2.17 5.07 -11.50
CA ASN A 45 -3.55 5.13 -11.94
C ASN A 45 -4.11 6.57 -12.00
N ASN A 46 -3.28 7.61 -11.78
CA ASN A 46 -3.70 9.02 -11.67
C ASN A 46 -4.86 9.23 -10.68
N ILE A 47 -4.88 8.45 -9.61
CA ILE A 47 -5.86 8.60 -8.54
C ILE A 47 -5.33 9.67 -7.61
N GLU A 48 -6.11 10.72 -7.39
CA GLU A 48 -5.74 11.78 -6.47
C GLU A 48 -5.85 11.25 -5.02
N TYR A 49 -4.72 11.20 -4.32
CA TYR A 49 -4.67 10.87 -2.91
C TYR A 49 -4.01 12.03 -2.16
N GLY A 50 -4.62 12.42 -1.05
CA GLY A 50 -4.04 13.42 -0.16
C GLY A 50 -2.88 12.83 0.66
N SER A 51 -2.63 13.40 1.84
CA SER A 51 -1.75 12.79 2.82
C SER A 51 -2.41 11.51 3.36
N PHE A 52 -1.95 10.37 2.86
CA PHE A 52 -2.43 9.04 3.23
C PHE A 52 -1.37 8.33 4.07
N SER A 53 -1.78 7.68 5.17
CA SER A 53 -0.90 7.02 6.13
C SER A 53 -1.33 5.58 6.41
N PHE A 54 -0.43 4.79 7.00
CA PHE A 54 -0.74 3.43 7.43
C PHE A 54 -1.91 3.38 8.44
N ALA A 55 -2.07 4.42 9.26
CA ALA A 55 -3.18 4.52 10.19
C ALA A 55 -4.53 4.59 9.46
N ASP A 56 -4.56 5.24 8.29
CA ASP A 56 -5.76 5.30 7.47
C ASP A 56 -6.10 3.91 6.91
N LEU A 57 -5.10 3.11 6.50
CA LEU A 57 -5.32 1.72 6.07
C LEU A 57 -5.91 0.83 7.17
N MET A 58 -5.40 0.96 8.40
CA MET A 58 -5.93 0.22 9.54
C MET A 58 -7.33 0.69 9.92
N ALA A 59 -7.56 2.00 9.99
CA ALA A 59 -8.89 2.57 10.29
C ALA A 59 -9.94 2.23 9.24
N GLY A 60 -9.51 2.00 8.00
CA GLY A 60 -10.35 1.55 6.90
C GLY A 60 -10.70 0.05 6.90
N GLY A 61 -10.12 -0.75 7.81
CA GLY A 61 -10.37 -2.19 7.88
C GLY A 61 -9.72 -3.01 6.77
N PHE A 62 -8.75 -2.45 6.05
CA PHE A 62 -8.06 -3.14 4.94
C PHE A 62 -6.99 -4.13 5.43
N LEU A 63 -6.61 -4.00 6.70
CA LEU A 63 -5.52 -4.76 7.32
C LEU A 63 -5.99 -5.69 8.45
N ASP A 64 -7.30 -5.77 8.68
CA ASP A 64 -7.93 -6.74 9.59
C ASP A 64 -7.72 -8.19 9.12
#